data_AF-A0A699Y8G6-F1
#
_entry.id   AF-A0A699Y8G6-F1
#
_cell.length_a   1.000
_cell.length_b   1.000
_cell.length_c   1.000
_cell.angle_alpha   90.00
_cell.angle_beta   90.00
_cell.angle_gamma   90.00
#
_symmetry.space_group_name_H-M   'P 1'
#
loop_
_entity.id
_entity.type
_entity.pdbx_description
1 polymer ?
#
loop_
_entity_poly.entity_id
_entity_poly.type
_entity_poly.pdbx_seq_one_letter_code
_entity_poly.pdbx_strand_id
1 'polypeptide(L)'
;MRSLALLPLQYPDLMQAMGIDPPRGILFHGVPGSGKTSAVRALAGELAKQAPRPVAFYVRKGADCLGKYVGDAERTLRLLFDDVSAI
;
A
#
# COMPACT_ATOMS: atom_id res chain seq x y z
N MET A 1 5.18 11.27 -5.90
CA MET A 1 4.43 10.29 -5.08
C MET A 1 3.22 9.74 -5.82
N ARG A 2 2.31 10.61 -6.27
CA ARG A 2 1.17 10.22 -7.12
C ARG A 2 1.62 9.41 -8.35
N SER A 3 2.65 9.87 -9.05
CA SER A 3 3.21 9.16 -10.21
C SER A 3 3.56 7.69 -9.93
N LEU A 4 4.28 7.39 -8.83
CA LEU A 4 4.75 6.03 -8.53
C LEU A 4 3.62 5.03 -8.25
N ALA A 5 2.54 5.48 -7.61
CA ALA A 5 1.41 4.61 -7.29
C ALA A 5 0.34 4.58 -8.40
N LEU A 6 0.15 5.71 -9.09
CA LEU A 6 -0.98 5.92 -10.01
C LEU A 6 -0.63 5.54 -11.46
N LEU A 7 0.63 5.74 -11.90
CA LEU A 7 1.10 5.36 -13.24
C LEU A 7 0.94 3.87 -13.53
N PRO A 8 1.39 2.93 -12.67
CA PRO A 8 1.19 1.49 -12.92
C PRO A 8 -0.28 1.10 -13.02
N LEU A 9 -1.15 1.80 -12.27
CA LEU A 9 -2.58 1.51 -12.23
C LEU A 9 -3.34 2.09 -13.41
N GLN A 10 -2.89 3.21 -13.98
CA GLN A 10 -3.54 3.86 -15.12
C GLN A 10 -2.97 3.42 -16.47
N TYR A 11 -1.67 3.13 -16.55
CA TYR A 11 -0.96 2.84 -17.79
C TYR A 11 -0.06 1.60 -17.65
N PRO A 12 -0.64 0.41 -17.43
CA PRO A 12 0.15 -0.83 -17.34
C PRO A 12 0.93 -1.11 -18.63
N ASP A 13 0.34 -0.80 -19.78
CA ASP A 13 0.94 -1.04 -21.10
C ASP A 13 2.20 -0.20 -21.33
N LEU A 14 2.22 1.04 -20.83
CA LEU A 14 3.38 1.92 -20.92
C LEU A 14 4.53 1.39 -20.05
N MET A 15 4.23 0.82 -18.89
CA MET A 15 5.25 0.22 -18.03
C MET A 15 5.85 -1.05 -18.64
N GLN A 16 5.02 -1.89 -19.27
CA GLN A 16 5.51 -3.06 -20.02
C GLN A 16 6.36 -2.65 -21.23
N ALA A 17 5.93 -1.64 -21.99
CA ALA A 17 6.67 -1.14 -23.14
C ALA A 17 8.05 -0.56 -22.76
N MET A 18 8.16 0.06 -21.58
CA MET A 18 9.44 0.56 -21.07
C MET A 18 10.29 -0.52 -20.37
N GLY A 19 9.77 -1.72 -20.15
CA GLY A 19 10.47 -2.79 -19.43
C GLY A 19 10.83 -2.44 -17.99
N ILE A 20 10.10 -1.49 -17.38
CA ILE A 20 10.34 -1.04 -16.01
C ILE A 20 9.36 -1.74 -15.09
N ASP A 21 9.89 -2.52 -14.15
CA ASP A 21 9.07 -3.11 -13.09
C ASP A 21 8.51 -2.02 -12.16
N PRO A 22 7.20 -2.05 -11.85
CA PRO A 22 6.62 -1.08 -10.95
C PRO A 22 7.20 -1.21 -9.54
N PRO A 23 7.54 -0.08 -8.89
CA PRO A 23 8.04 -0.11 -7.53
C PRO A 23 6.95 -0.65 -6.59
N ARG A 24 7.27 -1.74 -5.89
CA ARG A 24 6.31 -2.46 -5.03
C ARG A 24 6.12 -1.87 -3.63
N GLY A 25 6.90 -0.85 -3.26
CA GLY A 25 6.84 -0.27 -1.92
C GLY A 25 7.35 1.16 -1.87
N ILE A 26 6.75 1.97 -0.99
CA ILE A 26 7.11 3.36 -0.74
C ILE A 26 7.33 3.54 0.77
N LEU A 27 8.52 4.01 1.16
CA LEU A 27 8.85 4.33 2.54
C LEU A 27 8.69 5.84 2.79
N PHE A 28 7.85 6.20 3.77
CA PHE A 28 7.68 7.58 4.21
C PHE A 28 8.53 7.83 5.47
N HIS A 29 9.67 8.53 5.34
CA HIS A 29 10.53 8.89 6.48
C HIS A 29 10.66 10.41 6.66
N GLY A 30 11.05 10.84 7.85
CA GLY A 30 11.33 12.25 8.21
C GLY A 30 10.64 12.71 9.50
N VAL A 31 10.74 14.00 9.82
CA VAL A 31 10.33 14.56 11.11
C VAL A 31 8.84 14.33 11.44
N PRO A 32 8.48 14.13 12.72
CA PRO A 32 7.09 14.07 13.14
C PRO A 32 6.37 15.37 12.78
N GLY A 33 5.08 15.28 12.41
CA GLY A 33 4.29 16.45 11.99
C GLY A 33 4.40 16.84 10.50
N SER A 34 5.30 16.22 9.72
CA SER A 34 5.44 16.46 8.26
C SER A 34 4.31 15.86 7.39
N GLY A 35 3.17 15.52 7.96
CA GLY A 35 1.99 15.11 7.19
C GLY A 35 2.05 13.74 6.50
N LYS A 36 3.05 12.88 6.79
CA LYS A 36 3.22 11.56 6.15
C LYS A 36 1.94 10.71 6.14
N THR A 37 1.29 10.60 7.29
CA THR A 37 0.03 9.85 7.44
C THR A 37 -1.12 10.48 6.64
N SER A 38 -1.15 11.81 6.57
CA SER A 38 -2.19 12.53 5.81
C SER A 38 -1.99 12.34 4.30
N ALA A 39 -0.74 12.41 3.83
CA ALA A 39 -0.40 12.18 2.42
C ALA A 39 -0.80 10.77 1.95
N VAL A 40 -0.58 9.74 2.77
CA VAL A 40 -1.01 8.36 2.46
C VAL A 40 -2.53 8.26 2.35
N ARG A 41 -3.27 8.88 3.27
CA ARG A 41 -4.74 8.88 3.23
C ARG A 41 -5.29 9.62 2.02
N ALA A 42 -4.71 10.77 1.68
CA ALA A 42 -5.09 11.52 0.50
C ALA A 42 -4.84 10.70 -0.77
N LEU A 43 -3.68 10.04 -0.86
CA LEU A 43 -3.34 9.15 -1.98
C LEU A 43 -4.31 7.98 -2.10
N ALA A 44 -4.67 7.32 -1.00
CA ALA A 44 -5.64 6.23 -1.00
C ALA A 44 -7.02 6.70 -1.49
N GLY A 45 -7.45 7.89 -1.07
CA GLY A 45 -8.70 8.50 -1.53
C GLY A 45 -8.68 8.87 -3.02
N GLU A 46 -7.54 9.32 -3.56
CA GLU A 46 -7.39 9.55 -5.00
C GLU A 46 -7.41 8.25 -5.80
N LEU A 47 -6.71 7.22 -5.33
CA LEU A 47 -6.66 5.90 -5.97
C LEU A 47 -8.05 5.27 -6.04
N ALA A 48 -8.83 5.34 -4.97
CA ALA A 48 -10.21 4.84 -4.95
C ALA A 48 -11.12 5.54 -5.97
N LYS A 49 -10.81 6.78 -6.37
CA LYS A 49 -11.61 7.55 -7.34
C LYS A 49 -11.13 7.44 -8.78
N GLN A 50 -9.82 7.25 -8.98
CA GLN A 50 -9.17 7.39 -10.30
C GLN A 50 -8.64 6.08 -10.86
N ALA A 51 -8.55 5.02 -10.06
CA ALA A 51 -8.13 3.73 -10.56
C ALA A 51 -9.26 3.09 -11.38
N PRO A 52 -8.95 2.50 -12.55
CA PRO A 52 -9.94 1.78 -13.37
C PRO A 52 -10.43 0.48 -12.72
N ARG A 53 -9.79 0.04 -11.63
CA ARG A 53 -10.15 -1.15 -10.84
C ARG A 53 -10.34 -0.76 -9.38
N PRO A 54 -11.24 -1.43 -8.64
CA PRO A 54 -11.39 -1.20 -7.20
C PRO A 54 -10.07 -1.54 -6.49
N VAL A 55 -9.52 -0.57 -5.77
CA VAL A 55 -8.29 -0.73 -4.98
C VAL A 55 -8.69 -0.88 -3.52
N ALA A 56 -8.33 -2.02 -2.91
CA ALA A 56 -8.50 -2.23 -1.48
C ALA A 56 -7.40 -1.49 -0.69
N PHE A 57 -7.80 -0.72 0.32
CA PHE A 57 -6.86 0.03 1.16
C PHE A 57 -6.85 -0.53 2.59
N TYR A 58 -5.69 -1.08 2.99
CA TYR A 58 -5.48 -1.66 4.31
C TYR A 58 -4.54 -0.78 5.14
N VAL A 59 -5.00 -0.37 6.32
CA VAL A 59 -4.19 0.37 7.29
C VAL A 59 -4.01 -0.48 8.53
N ARG A 60 -2.75 -0.64 8.96
CA ARG A 60 -2.36 -1.31 10.19
C ARG A 60 -1.33 -0.48 10.93
N LYS A 61 -1.48 -0.35 12.24
CA LYS A 61 -0.41 0.18 13.10
C LYS A 61 0.49 -0.99 13.49
N GLY A 62 1.79 -0.75 13.65
CA GLY A 62 2.72 -1.80 14.09
C GLY A 62 2.33 -2.43 15.43
N ALA A 63 1.67 -1.66 16.30
CA ALA A 63 1.14 -2.16 17.56
C ALA A 63 -0.02 -3.16 17.39
N ASP A 64 -0.80 -3.06 16.31
CA ASP A 64 -1.94 -3.95 16.05
C ASP A 64 -1.48 -5.36 15.64
N CYS A 65 -0.23 -5.48 15.19
CA CYS A 65 0.39 -6.76 14.83
C CYS A 65 1.08 -7.42 16.03
N LEU A 66 1.11 -6.82 17.22
CA LEU A 66 1.79 -7.39 18.39
C LEU A 66 0.80 -8.12 19.29
N GLY A 67 0.99 -9.43 19.46
CA GLY A 67 0.22 -10.26 20.39
C GLY A 67 0.95 -10.51 21.71
N LYS A 68 0.21 -10.96 22.72
CA LYS A 68 0.76 -11.34 24.02
C LYS A 68 1.60 -12.63 23.94
N TYR A 69 1.28 -13.50 22.98
CA TYR A 69 1.95 -14.78 22.80
C TYR A 69 2.90 -14.76 21.59
N VAL A 70 4.00 -15.50 21.71
CA VAL A 70 4.96 -15.69 20.62
C VAL A 70 4.26 -16.36 19.43
N GLY A 71 4.41 -15.80 18.24
CA GLY A 71 3.79 -16.30 17.01
C GLY A 71 2.42 -15.69 16.66
N ASP A 72 1.77 -14.97 17.59
CA ASP A 72 0.49 -14.28 17.30
C ASP A 72 0.66 -13.19 16.22
N ALA A 73 1.79 -12.49 16.27
CA ALA A 73 2.13 -11.44 15.31
C ALA A 73 2.28 -11.98 13.89
N GLU A 74 3.03 -13.07 13.76
CA GLU A 74 3.31 -13.72 12.49
C GLU A 74 2.04 -14.34 11.91
N ARG A 75 1.22 -14.98 12.75
CA ARG A 75 -0.08 -15.51 12.35
C ARG A 75 -1.00 -14.42 11.81
N THR A 76 -1.08 -13.29 12.50
CA THR A 76 -1.92 -12.16 12.09
C THR A 76 -1.44 -11.57 10.77
N LEU A 77 -0.13 -11.39 10.60
CA LEU A 77 0.45 -10.92 9.33
C LEU A 77 0.17 -11.90 8.20
N ARG A 78 0.31 -13.20 8.43
CA ARG A 78 0.06 -14.23 7.41
C ARG A 78 -1.38 -14.20 6.91
N LEU A 79 -2.34 -14.19 7.84
CA LEU A 79 -3.77 -14.08 7.49
C LEU A 79 -4.07 -12.81 6.69
N LEU A 80 -3.44 -11.68 7.04
CA LEU A 80 -3.61 -10.43 6.30
C LEU A 80 -3.10 -10.53 4.86
N PHE A 81 -1.98 -11.20 4.61
CA PHE A 81 -1.47 -11.40 3.26
C PHE A 81 -2.29 -12.42 2.47
N ASP A 82 -2.77 -13.48 3.11
CA ASP A 82 -3.64 -14.48 2.49
C ASP A 82 -4.97 -13.86 2.04
N ASP A 83 -5.58 -13.00 2.87
CA ASP A 83 -6.81 -12.26 2.52
C ASP A 83 -6.62 -11.34 1.31
N VAL A 84 -5.46 -10.67 1.21
CA VAL A 84 -5.16 -9.75 0.10
C VAL A 84 -4.82 -10.49 -1.19
N SER A 85 -4.17 -11.67 -1.10
CA SER A 85 -3.87 -12.49 -2.26
C SER A 85 -5.11 -13.14 -2.88
N ALA A 86 -6.21 -13.21 -2.14
CA ALA A 86 -7.47 -13.81 -2.59
C ALA A 86 -8.37 -12.84 -3.39
N ILE A 87 -7.97 -11.56 -3.51
CA ILE A 87 -8.68 -10.48 -4.21
C ILE A 87 -8.03 -10.22 -5.57
#